data_AF-A0A8S8YEA4-F1
#
_entry.id   AF-A0A8S8YEA4-F1
#
_cell.length_a   1.000
_cell.length_b   1.000
_cell.length_c   1.000
_cell.angle_alpha   90.00
_cell.angle_beta   90.00
_cell.angle_gamma   90.00
#
_symmetry.space_group_name_H-M   'P 1'
#
loop_
_entity.id
_entity.type
_entity.pdbx_description
1 polymer ?
#
loop_
_entity_poly.entity_id
_entity_poly.type
_entity_poly.pdbx_seq_one_letter_code
_entity_poly.pdbx_strand_id
1 'polypeptide(L)'
;MLVGSTAAMMALVHGETVPSAFVPTRPFRVNAGAAHQYAQLPDGSTCYLSELTPGDEVLITDADGKTRCLRVGRLKIERRPLISILFSNQKGQEGRVLLQNAETVRVVDARGTPVSVTALETGMRLISRSDVTGRHVGQPIESEVTEH
;
A
#
# COMPACT_ATOMS: atom_id res chain seq x y z
N MET A 1 -1.08 -0.68 -5.68
CA MET A 1 -0.22 -1.61 -4.92
C MET A 1 -0.75 -1.65 -3.50
N LEU A 2 -0.95 -2.85 -2.96
CA LEU A 2 -1.39 -3.00 -1.58
C LEU A 2 -0.18 -2.92 -0.64
N VAL A 3 -0.23 -1.98 0.29
CA VAL A 3 0.81 -1.80 1.31
C VAL A 3 0.21 -1.45 2.67
N GLY A 4 0.85 -1.88 3.75
CA GLY A 4 0.40 -1.61 5.11
C GLY A 4 1.48 -1.92 6.13
N SER A 5 1.39 -1.31 7.31
CA SER A 5 2.25 -1.65 8.45
C SER A 5 1.90 -3.02 9.03
N THR A 6 0.73 -3.56 8.68
CA THR A 6 0.33 -4.94 8.99
C THR A 6 -0.01 -5.69 7.71
N ALA A 7 0.32 -6.98 7.66
CA ALA A 7 0.04 -7.80 6.47
C ALA A 7 -1.46 -8.14 6.34
N ALA A 8 -2.17 -8.09 7.48
CA ALA A 8 -3.59 -8.34 7.58
C ALA A 8 -4.45 -7.17 7.08
N MET A 9 -3.96 -5.92 7.15
CA MET A 9 -4.73 -4.73 6.76
C MET A 9 -3.87 -3.78 5.93
N MET A 10 -4.03 -3.85 4.60
CA MET A 10 -3.24 -3.06 3.64
C MET A 10 -4.12 -2.07 2.88
N ALA A 11 -3.63 -0.84 2.70
CA ALA A 11 -4.29 0.19 1.90
C ALA A 11 -3.91 0.05 0.41
N LEU A 12 -4.84 0.38 -0.48
CA LEU A 12 -4.56 0.46 -1.91
C LEU A 12 -3.92 1.80 -2.25
N VAL A 13 -2.61 1.79 -2.53
CA VAL A 13 -1.86 2.97 -3.00
C VAL A 13 -1.84 3.01 -4.52
N HIS A 14 -2.24 4.14 -5.06
CA HIS A 14 -2.33 4.37 -6.51
C HIS A 14 -0.93 4.66 -7.11
N GLY A 15 -0.78 4.35 -8.40
CA GLY A 15 0.42 4.74 -9.14
C GLY A 15 0.49 6.25 -9.37
N GLU A 16 1.68 6.83 -9.48
CA GLU A 16 1.88 8.24 -9.82
C GLU A 16 1.74 8.47 -11.33
N THR A 17 0.58 8.08 -11.86
CA THR A 17 0.18 8.15 -13.27
C THR A 17 -0.83 9.25 -13.54
N VAL A 18 -1.40 9.87 -12.50
CA VAL A 18 -2.30 11.03 -12.63
C VAL A 18 -1.46 12.30 -12.77
N PRO A 19 -1.74 13.18 -13.76
CA PRO A 19 -1.03 14.45 -13.90
C PRO A 19 -1.16 15.31 -12.62
N SER A 20 -0.09 16.01 -12.26
CA SER A 20 -0.17 17.12 -11.29
C SER A 20 0.35 18.40 -11.92
N ALA A 21 0.01 19.55 -11.32
CA ALA A 21 0.45 20.85 -11.82
C ALA A 21 1.99 21.02 -11.80
N PHE A 22 2.69 20.20 -11.01
CA PHE A 22 4.12 20.35 -10.74
C PHE A 22 4.98 19.21 -11.30
N VAL A 23 4.38 18.07 -11.69
CA VAL A 23 5.15 16.87 -12.07
C VAL A 23 4.52 16.17 -13.28
N PRO A 24 5.29 15.88 -14.35
CA PRO A 24 4.81 15.08 -15.46
C PRO A 24 4.52 13.64 -15.04
N THR A 25 3.52 13.02 -15.66
CA THR A 25 3.12 11.63 -15.40
C THR A 25 4.28 10.67 -15.64
N ARG A 26 4.44 9.68 -14.75
CA ARG A 26 5.41 8.58 -14.94
C ARG A 26 4.71 7.37 -15.56
N PRO A 27 5.40 6.53 -16.37
CA PRO A 27 4.79 5.34 -16.98
C PRO A 27 4.17 4.42 -15.93
N PHE A 28 4.90 4.16 -14.83
CA PHE A 28 4.40 3.50 -13.63
C PHE A 28 5.40 3.71 -12.48
N ARG A 29 5.00 4.38 -11.39
CA ARG A 29 5.76 4.54 -10.14
C ARG A 29 4.77 4.45 -8.99
N VAL A 30 5.14 3.82 -7.88
CA VAL A 30 4.34 3.84 -6.67
C VAL A 30 5.19 4.39 -5.54
N ASN A 31 4.68 5.37 -4.79
CA ASN A 31 5.25 5.74 -3.51
C ASN A 31 4.72 4.76 -2.45
N ALA A 32 5.45 3.68 -2.24
CA ALA A 32 4.98 2.57 -1.42
C ALA A 32 4.99 2.86 0.08
N GLY A 33 5.57 3.98 0.54
CA GLY A 33 5.58 4.40 1.94
C GLY A 33 6.85 4.02 2.70
N ALA A 34 6.71 3.80 4.01
CA ALA A 34 7.83 3.49 4.90
C ALA A 34 8.43 2.10 4.66
N ALA A 35 9.74 1.96 4.87
CA ALA A 35 10.49 0.74 4.53
C ALA A 35 10.02 -0.54 5.26
N HIS A 36 9.44 -0.40 6.46
CA HIS A 36 8.94 -1.52 7.26
C HIS A 36 7.56 -2.03 6.83
N GLN A 37 6.91 -1.40 5.86
CA GLN A 37 5.57 -1.82 5.46
C GLN A 37 5.64 -3.10 4.65
N TYR A 38 4.59 -3.90 4.75
CA TYR A 38 4.36 -5.04 3.91
C TYR A 38 3.91 -4.64 2.50
N ALA A 39 4.31 -5.44 1.52
CA ALA A 39 3.80 -5.46 0.16
C ALA A 39 3.32 -6.87 -0.18
N GLN A 40 2.29 -6.99 -1.02
CA GLN A 40 1.79 -8.29 -1.46
C GLN A 40 2.60 -8.85 -2.65
N LEU A 41 2.96 -10.14 -2.57
CA LEU A 41 3.64 -10.88 -3.62
C LEU A 41 2.65 -11.72 -4.46
N PRO A 42 3.03 -12.15 -5.68
CA PRO A 42 2.12 -12.89 -6.57
C PRO A 42 1.62 -14.24 -6.05
N ASP A 43 2.40 -14.89 -5.18
CA ASP A 43 2.04 -16.17 -4.55
C ASP A 43 1.09 -16.01 -3.34
N GLY A 44 0.68 -14.77 -3.04
CA GLY A 44 -0.20 -14.46 -1.91
C GLY A 44 0.53 -14.27 -0.58
N SER A 45 1.85 -14.40 -0.55
CA SER A 45 2.68 -14.00 0.59
C SER A 45 2.85 -12.46 0.65
N THR A 46 3.51 -11.98 1.70
CA THR A 46 3.91 -10.58 1.83
C THR A 46 5.39 -10.46 2.19
N CYS A 47 6.06 -9.40 1.78
CA CYS A 47 7.42 -9.09 2.24
C CYS A 47 7.48 -7.64 2.73
N TYR A 48 8.53 -7.28 3.48
CA TYR A 48 8.78 -5.88 3.78
C TYR A 48 9.27 -5.13 2.54
N LEU A 49 8.91 -3.85 2.41
CA LEU A 49 9.43 -2.99 1.34
C LEU A 49 10.96 -2.88 1.37
N SER A 50 11.58 -3.00 2.53
CA SER A 50 13.04 -3.03 2.71
C SER A 50 13.71 -4.29 2.15
N GLU A 51 12.97 -5.37 1.95
CA GLU A 51 13.50 -6.64 1.44
C GLU A 51 13.46 -6.72 -0.09
N LEU A 52 12.64 -5.89 -0.74
CA LEU A 52 12.56 -5.85 -2.19
C LEU A 52 13.90 -5.42 -2.80
N THR A 53 14.19 -6.01 -3.95
CA THR A 53 15.32 -5.69 -4.82
C THR A 53 14.86 -5.55 -6.28
N PRO A 54 15.62 -4.85 -7.14
CA PRO A 54 15.32 -4.82 -8.56
C PRO A 54 15.29 -6.23 -9.17
N GLY A 55 14.22 -6.55 -9.88
CA GLY A 55 13.96 -7.89 -10.45
C GLY A 55 12.86 -8.66 -9.72
N ASP A 56 12.62 -8.36 -8.43
CA ASP A 56 11.57 -9.03 -7.66
C ASP A 56 10.18 -8.75 -8.22
N GLU A 57 9.29 -9.71 -8.05
CA GLU A 57 7.91 -9.63 -8.52
C GLU A 57 6.98 -9.17 -7.40
N VAL A 58 6.12 -8.20 -7.70
CA VAL A 58 5.10 -7.68 -6.77
C VAL A 58 3.71 -7.78 -7.40
N LEU A 59 2.70 -7.98 -6.56
CA LEU A 59 1.31 -8.00 -7.01
C LEU A 59 0.75 -6.58 -7.06
N ILE A 60 0.27 -6.19 -8.24
CA ILE A 60 -0.45 -4.94 -8.44
C ILE A 60 -1.94 -5.23 -8.55
N THR A 61 -2.72 -4.57 -7.71
CA THR A 61 -4.18 -4.63 -7.67
C THR A 61 -4.76 -3.30 -8.14
N ASP A 62 -5.85 -3.34 -8.91
CA ASP A 62 -6.66 -2.16 -9.25
C ASP A 62 -7.85 -1.97 -8.30
N ALA A 63 -8.69 -0.95 -8.56
CA ALA A 63 -9.85 -0.65 -7.72
C ALA A 63 -10.95 -1.73 -7.80
N ASP A 64 -11.01 -2.51 -8.88
CA ASP A 64 -11.97 -3.60 -9.06
C ASP A 64 -11.49 -4.91 -8.41
N GLY A 65 -10.28 -4.91 -7.86
CA GLY A 65 -9.63 -6.10 -7.28
C GLY A 65 -8.95 -6.99 -8.32
N LYS A 66 -8.86 -6.59 -9.60
CA LYS A 66 -8.10 -7.33 -10.60
C LYS A 66 -6.62 -7.18 -10.30
N THR A 67 -5.87 -8.25 -10.53
CA THR A 67 -4.46 -8.31 -10.20
C THR A 67 -3.59 -8.60 -11.41
N ARG A 68 -2.35 -8.11 -11.37
CA ARG A 68 -1.28 -8.46 -12.30
C ARG A 68 0.07 -8.47 -11.59
N CYS A 69 0.95 -9.37 -12.00
CA CYS A 69 2.33 -9.38 -11.54
C CYS A 69 3.15 -8.35 -12.32
N LEU A 70 3.98 -7.55 -11.63
CA LEU A 70 5.00 -6.69 -12.24
C LEU A 70 6.36 -6.90 -11.57
N ARG A 71 7.44 -6.69 -12.32
CA ARG A 71 8.81 -6.67 -11.79
C ARG A 71 9.22 -5.29 -11.32
N VAL A 72 9.90 -5.24 -10.18
CA VAL A 72 10.50 -4.03 -9.64
C VAL A 72 11.68 -3.62 -10.53
N GLY A 73 11.54 -2.51 -11.26
CA GLY A 73 12.65 -2.00 -12.09
C GLY A 73 13.71 -1.27 -11.28
N ARG A 74 13.29 -0.50 -10.25
CA ARG A 74 14.18 0.27 -9.38
C ARG A 74 13.48 0.61 -8.08
N LEU A 75 14.23 0.60 -6.98
CA LEU A 75 13.82 1.13 -5.68
C LEU A 75 14.53 2.45 -5.40
N LYS A 76 13.80 3.41 -4.84
CA LYS A 76 14.35 4.70 -4.42
C LYS A 76 13.91 4.96 -2.98
N ILE A 77 14.88 4.92 -2.08
CA ILE A 77 14.67 5.19 -0.66
C ILE A 77 15.23 6.58 -0.36
N GLU A 78 14.42 7.46 0.20
CA GLU A 78 14.80 8.81 0.61
C GLU A 78 14.16 9.19 1.95
N ARG A 79 14.78 10.12 2.67
CA ARG A 79 14.20 10.66 3.92
C ARG A 79 13.22 11.78 3.59
N ARG A 80 11.96 11.60 3.98
CA ARG A 80 10.87 12.58 3.78
C ARG A 80 9.93 12.55 4.98
N PRO A 81 9.22 13.65 5.27
CA PRO A 81 8.08 13.62 6.17
C PRO A 81 7.04 12.60 5.69
N LEU A 82 6.51 11.81 6.60
CA LEU A 82 5.44 10.85 6.35
C LEU A 82 4.15 11.31 7.04
N ILE A 83 3.01 10.91 6.48
CA ILE A 83 1.70 10.97 7.12
C ILE A 83 1.29 9.55 7.52
N SER A 84 0.76 9.41 8.75
CA SER A 84 0.22 8.15 9.26
C SER A 84 -1.29 8.13 9.06
N ILE A 85 -1.77 7.19 8.25
CA ILE A 85 -3.19 6.98 7.99
C ILE A 85 -3.61 5.73 8.78
N LEU A 86 -4.52 5.93 9.74
CA LEU A 86 -5.18 4.87 10.49
C LEU A 86 -6.55 4.62 9.87
N PHE A 87 -6.89 3.36 9.66
CA PHE A 87 -8.16 2.96 9.07
C PHE A 87 -8.64 1.66 9.69
N SER A 88 -9.94 1.41 9.63
CA SER A 88 -10.53 0.15 10.05
C SER A 88 -11.55 -0.34 9.03
N ASN A 89 -11.77 -1.65 8.98
CA ASN A 89 -12.83 -2.23 8.18
C ASN A 89 -14.14 -2.34 8.99
N GLN A 90 -15.21 -2.80 8.34
CA GLN A 90 -16.52 -2.96 8.97
C GLN A 90 -16.54 -4.00 10.11
N LYS A 91 -15.51 -4.86 10.19
CA LYS A 91 -15.35 -5.85 11.26
C LYS A 91 -14.52 -5.32 12.44
N GLY A 92 -14.10 -4.05 12.41
CA GLY A 92 -13.28 -3.44 13.45
C GLY A 92 -11.79 -3.81 13.37
N GLN A 93 -11.33 -4.49 12.32
CA GLN A 93 -9.91 -4.74 12.13
C GLN A 93 -9.21 -3.45 11.74
N GLU A 94 -8.16 -3.09 12.48
CA GLU A 94 -7.40 -1.85 12.27
C GLU A 94 -6.21 -2.08 11.35
N GLY A 95 -5.91 -1.07 10.54
CA GLY A 95 -4.77 -1.00 9.65
C GLY A 95 -4.10 0.35 9.74
N ARG A 96 -2.81 0.36 9.41
CA ARG A 96 -2.00 1.57 9.39
C ARG A 96 -1.14 1.60 8.14
N VAL A 97 -1.06 2.75 7.50
CA VAL A 97 -0.10 3.00 6.41
C VAL A 97 0.57 4.35 6.61
N LEU A 98 1.88 4.38 6.48
CA LEU A 98 2.75 5.55 6.51
C LEU A 98 3.18 5.88 5.08
N LEU A 99 2.64 6.96 4.54
CA LEU A 99 2.91 7.41 3.18
C LEU A 99 3.67 8.73 3.19
N GLN A 100 4.45 9.00 2.15
CA GLN A 100 5.12 10.29 2.03
C GLN A 100 4.10 11.42 1.98
N ASN A 101 4.32 12.47 2.77
CA ASN A 101 3.47 13.65 2.78
C ASN A 101 3.71 14.49 1.51
N ALA A 102 3.02 14.14 0.42
CA ALA A 102 3.09 14.82 -0.87
C ALA A 102 1.80 14.62 -1.68
N GLU A 103 1.40 15.64 -2.43
CA GLU A 103 0.18 15.66 -3.25
C GLU A 103 0.13 14.59 -4.36
N THR A 104 1.29 14.11 -4.80
CA THR A 104 1.38 13.09 -5.84
C THR A 104 1.12 11.68 -5.30
N VAL A 105 1.23 11.50 -3.98
CA VAL A 105 0.98 10.24 -3.29
C VAL A 105 -0.51 10.12 -3.03
N ARG A 106 -1.10 9.04 -3.53
CA ARG A 106 -2.55 8.87 -3.53
C ARG A 106 -2.94 7.48 -3.05
N VAL A 107 -3.99 7.44 -2.22
CA VAL A 107 -4.77 6.23 -1.93
C VAL A 107 -5.98 6.19 -2.85
N VAL A 108 -6.73 5.09 -2.86
CA VAL A 108 -7.94 4.97 -3.69
C VAL A 108 -9.18 5.03 -2.81
N ASP A 109 -10.12 5.91 -3.12
CA ASP A 109 -11.40 6.02 -2.41
C ASP A 109 -12.34 4.84 -2.72
N ALA A 110 -13.43 4.72 -1.97
CA ALA A 110 -14.43 3.67 -2.15
C ALA A 110 -15.13 3.65 -3.52
N ARG A 111 -14.92 4.67 -4.37
CA ARG A 111 -15.44 4.75 -5.75
C ARG A 111 -14.36 4.43 -6.80
N GLY A 112 -13.16 4.02 -6.38
CA GLY A 112 -12.05 3.77 -7.29
C GLY A 112 -11.29 5.04 -7.72
N THR A 113 -11.55 6.18 -7.09
CA THR A 113 -10.92 7.46 -7.44
C THR A 113 -9.63 7.67 -6.65
N PRO A 114 -8.50 8.02 -7.29
CA PRO A 114 -7.28 8.37 -6.59
C PRO A 114 -7.45 9.67 -5.78
N VAL A 115 -7.17 9.63 -4.48
CA VAL A 115 -7.25 10.77 -3.55
C VAL A 115 -5.88 11.05 -2.97
N SER A 116 -5.44 12.31 -3.03
CA SER A 116 -4.19 12.75 -2.40
C SER A 116 -4.20 12.49 -0.91
N VAL A 117 -3.08 11.96 -0.39
CA VAL A 117 -2.91 11.78 1.06
C VAL A 117 -2.98 13.11 1.83
N THR A 118 -2.67 14.24 1.17
CA THR A 118 -2.77 15.59 1.77
C THR A 118 -4.19 16.13 1.84
N ALA A 119 -5.14 15.48 1.16
CA ALA A 119 -6.55 15.86 1.13
C ALA A 119 -7.43 14.85 1.89
N LEU A 120 -6.82 13.91 2.62
CA LEU A 120 -7.56 12.94 3.41
C LEU A 120 -8.08 13.59 4.69
N GLU A 121 -9.32 13.25 5.01
CA GLU A 121 -9.99 13.64 6.25
C GLU A 121 -10.53 12.41 6.97
N THR A 122 -10.65 12.51 8.30
CA THR A 122 -11.29 11.47 9.11
C THR A 122 -12.71 11.21 8.62
N GLY A 123 -13.07 9.94 8.48
CA GLY A 123 -14.39 9.52 7.99
C GLY A 123 -14.45 9.24 6.49
N MET A 124 -13.39 9.56 5.72
CA MET A 124 -13.28 9.12 4.34
C MET A 124 -13.17 7.59 4.23
N ARG A 125 -13.80 7.02 3.20
CA ARG A 125 -13.75 5.59 2.91
C ARG A 125 -12.77 5.31 1.78
N LEU A 126 -11.89 4.36 2.00
CA LEU A 126 -10.82 3.95 1.09
C LEU A 126 -10.94 2.47 0.75
N ILE A 127 -10.34 2.07 -0.37
CA ILE A 127 -10.15 0.66 -0.70
C ILE A 127 -8.96 0.12 0.09
N SER A 128 -9.18 -0.98 0.79
CA SER A 128 -8.18 -1.74 1.53
C SER A 128 -8.37 -3.24 1.31
N ARG A 129 -7.31 -4.02 1.55
CA ARG A 129 -7.36 -5.48 1.67
C ARG A 129 -7.32 -5.83 3.14
N SER A 130 -8.30 -6.61 3.59
CA SER A 130 -8.27 -7.30 4.88
C SER A 130 -8.05 -8.79 4.67
N ASP A 131 -7.14 -9.38 5.41
CA ASP A 131 -6.95 -10.83 5.54
C ASP A 131 -7.41 -11.28 6.94
N VAL A 132 -7.85 -12.53 7.07
CA VAL A 132 -8.37 -13.10 8.33
C VAL A 132 -7.28 -13.87 9.07
N THR A 133 -6.24 -14.34 8.36
CA THR A 133 -5.14 -15.11 8.93
C THR A 133 -3.98 -14.23 9.37
N GLY A 134 -3.51 -14.42 10.61
CA GLY A 134 -2.24 -13.88 11.07
C GLY A 134 -1.08 -14.35 10.18
N ARG A 135 -0.04 -13.54 10.03
CA ARG A 135 1.13 -13.88 9.21
C ARG A 135 2.41 -13.79 10.05
N HIS A 136 3.28 -14.79 9.95
CA HIS A 136 4.63 -14.74 10.49
C HIS A 136 5.61 -14.72 9.32
N VAL A 137 6.38 -13.63 9.20
CA VAL A 137 7.38 -13.46 8.12
C VAL A 137 6.75 -13.66 6.73
N GLY A 138 5.59 -13.04 6.49
CA GLY A 138 4.95 -13.04 5.18
C GLY A 138 4.08 -14.26 4.82
N GLN A 139 4.22 -15.36 5.55
CA GLN A 139 3.44 -16.57 5.33
C GLN A 139 2.18 -16.61 6.20
N PRO A 140 1.05 -17.11 5.69
CA PRO A 140 -0.15 -17.34 6.49
C PRO A 140 0.13 -18.42 7.53
N ILE A 141 -0.23 -18.14 8.78
CA ILE A 141 -0.17 -19.11 9.88
C ILE A 141 -1.54 -19.22 10.55
N GLU A 142 -1.83 -20.39 11.12
CA GLU A 142 -3.08 -20.63 11.86
C GLU A 142 -3.08 -20.00 13.27
N SER A 143 -1.96 -19.43 13.72
CA SER A 143 -1.84 -18.79 15.03
C SER A 143 -2.03 -17.28 14.97
N GLU A 144 -2.56 -16.70 16.05
CA GLU A 144 -2.71 -15.24 16.20
C GLU A 144 -1.35 -14.54 16.21
N VAL A 145 -1.17 -13.57 15.30
CA VAL A 145 -0.05 -12.61 15.32
C VAL A 145 -0.64 -11.23 15.49
N THR A 146 -0.17 -10.52 16.51
CA THR A 146 -0.53 -9.13 16.76
C THR A 146 0.62 -8.23 16.31
N GLU A 147 0.35 -7.40 15.30
CA GLU A 147 1.26 -6.37 14.80
C GLU A 147 0.74 -5.00 15.29
N HIS A 148 1.60 -4.14 15.86
CA HIS A 148 1.24 -2.85 16.45
C HIS A 148 1.79 -1.66 15.65
#